data_AF-A0A7I7YP06-F1
#
_entry.id   AF-A0A7I7YP06-F1
#
_cell.length_a   1.000
_cell.length_b   1.000
_cell.length_c   1.000
_cell.angle_alpha   90.00
_cell.angle_beta   90.00
_cell.angle_gamma   90.00
#
_symmetry.space_group_name_H-M   'P 1'
#
loop_
_entity.id
_entity.type
_entity.pdbx_description
1 polymer ?
#
loop_
_entity_poly.entity_id
_entity_poly.type
_entity_poly.pdbx_seq_one_letter_code
_entity_poly.pdbx_strand_id
1 'polypeptide(L)'
;MKIDTFVLFVLLIVWLVSAIVAATIAYGREQSAWTWGVVTFLFLGPIGPDFALIAPHGAVEDAQVLGRPDSQPKTPEGRRHFVCPRCVADNYIPEADTSYECWRCSEHRRVKPKPSSQASTPD
;
A
#
# COMPACT_ATOMS: atom_id res chain seq x y z
N MET A 1 -25.43 35.87 -2.27
CA MET A 1 -25.04 35.08 -3.46
C MET A 1 -26.03 33.94 -3.61
N LYS A 2 -26.87 33.94 -4.65
CA LYS A 2 -27.65 32.76 -5.03
C LYS A 2 -26.66 31.84 -5.73
N ILE A 3 -26.33 30.71 -5.12
CA ILE A 3 -25.59 29.67 -5.82
C ILE A 3 -26.60 29.07 -6.79
N ASP A 4 -26.40 29.28 -8.08
CA ASP A 4 -27.29 28.73 -9.10
C ASP A 4 -27.27 27.21 -9.06
N THR A 5 -28.43 26.59 -9.23
CA THR A 5 -28.57 25.12 -9.29
C THR A 5 -27.64 24.51 -10.33
N PHE A 6 -27.34 25.25 -11.40
CA PHE A 6 -26.34 24.89 -12.40
C PHE A 6 -24.93 24.74 -11.80
N VAL A 7 -24.51 25.68 -10.94
CA VAL A 7 -23.20 25.64 -10.28
C VAL A 7 -23.12 24.44 -9.33
N LEU A 8 -24.19 24.13 -8.59
CA LEU A 8 -24.25 22.93 -7.76
C LEU A 8 -24.14 21.65 -8.59
N PHE A 9 -24.78 21.61 -9.76
CA PHE A 9 -24.73 20.45 -10.64
C PHE A 9 -23.34 20.21 -11.23
N VAL A 10 -22.67 21.28 -11.68
CA VAL A 10 -21.27 21.20 -12.16
C VAL A 10 -20.33 20.73 -11.06
N LEU A 11 -20.48 21.27 -9.83
CA LEU A 11 -19.68 20.85 -8.68
C LEU A 11 -19.90 19.38 -8.34
N LEU A 12 -21.15 18.89 -8.37
CA LEU A 12 -21.46 17.47 -8.15
C LEU A 12 -20.81 16.56 -9.21
N ILE A 13 -20.84 16.95 -10.49
CA ILE A 13 -20.21 16.16 -11.55
C ILE A 13 -18.70 16.10 -11.35
N VAL A 14 -18.05 17.25 -11.12
CA VAL A 14 -16.59 17.30 -10.88
C VAL A 14 -16.22 16.45 -9.68
N TRP A 15 -17.04 16.48 -8.62
CA TRP A 15 -16.83 15.67 -7.43
C TRP A 15 -16.98 14.17 -7.67
N LEU A 16 -17.99 13.77 -8.45
CA LEU A 16 -18.22 12.38 -8.83
C LEU A 16 -17.08 11.83 -9.69
N VAL A 17 -16.63 12.60 -10.69
CA VAL A 17 -15.50 12.23 -11.56
C VAL A 17 -14.22 12.06 -10.74
N SER A 18 -13.96 13.00 -9.82
CA SER A 18 -12.83 12.92 -8.88
C SER A 18 -12.85 11.63 -8.04
N ALA A 19 -14.01 11.25 -7.50
CA ALA A 19 -14.17 10.01 -6.73
C ALA A 19 -13.94 8.74 -7.58
N ILE A 20 -14.40 8.74 -8.85
CA ILE A 20 -14.18 7.63 -9.77
C ILE A 20 -12.70 7.45 -10.08
N VAL A 21 -11.97 8.54 -10.33
CA VAL A 21 -10.52 8.49 -10.60
C VAL A 21 -9.75 7.98 -9.38
N ALA A 22 -10.09 8.41 -8.17
CA ALA A 22 -9.48 7.88 -6.95
C ALA A 22 -9.76 6.37 -6.77
N ALA A 23 -10.99 5.93 -7.06
CA ALA A 23 -11.38 4.53 -6.97
C ALA A 23 -10.64 3.63 -8.00
N THR A 24 -10.45 4.09 -9.24
CA THR A 24 -9.72 3.31 -10.26
C THR A 24 -8.23 3.18 -9.93
N ILE A 25 -7.60 4.22 -9.39
CA ILE A 25 -6.21 4.18 -8.92
C ILE A 25 -6.06 3.20 -7.74
N ALA A 26 -6.99 3.23 -6.78
CA ALA A 26 -6.98 2.33 -5.63
C ALA A 26 -7.22 0.86 -6.04
N TYR A 27 -8.10 0.61 -7.02
CA TYR A 27 -8.36 -0.74 -7.55
C TYR A 27 -7.10 -1.37 -8.16
N GLY A 28 -6.30 -0.59 -8.90
CA GLY A 28 -5.02 -1.05 -9.45
C GLY A 28 -3.93 -1.31 -8.39
N ARG A 29 -4.15 -0.91 -7.13
CA ARG A 29 -3.18 -1.01 -6.02
C ARG A 29 -3.57 -2.02 -4.96
N GLU A 30 -4.56 -2.90 -5.21
CA GLU A 30 -5.11 -3.89 -4.26
C GLU A 30 -5.61 -3.26 -2.93
N GLN A 31 -5.87 -1.94 -2.93
CA GLN A 31 -6.45 -1.24 -1.80
C GLN A 31 -7.97 -1.24 -1.92
N SER A 32 -8.67 -1.06 -0.79
CA SER A 32 -10.14 -1.05 -0.78
C SER A 32 -10.69 0.15 -1.57
N ALA A 33 -11.01 -0.09 -2.84
CA ALA A 33 -11.53 0.91 -3.78
C ALA A 33 -12.78 1.63 -3.25
N TRP A 34 -13.59 0.93 -2.47
CA TRP A 34 -14.77 1.49 -1.80
C TRP A 34 -14.39 2.50 -0.71
N THR A 35 -13.39 2.20 0.12
CA THR A 35 -12.92 3.11 1.19
C THR A 35 -12.32 4.38 0.60
N TRP A 36 -11.47 4.26 -0.43
CA TRP A 36 -10.87 5.42 -1.08
C TRP A 36 -11.87 6.28 -1.85
N GLY A 37 -12.84 5.64 -2.51
CA GLY A 37 -13.96 6.34 -3.15
C GLY A 37 -14.81 7.12 -2.13
N VAL A 38 -15.16 6.49 -1.00
CA VAL A 38 -15.98 7.12 0.05
C VAL A 38 -15.22 8.24 0.78
N VAL A 39 -13.94 8.06 1.11
CA VAL A 39 -13.11 9.09 1.76
C VAL A 39 -12.94 10.31 0.84
N THR A 40 -12.68 10.08 -0.45
CA THR A 40 -12.59 11.16 -1.45
C THR A 40 -13.93 11.87 -1.62
N PHE A 41 -15.01 11.10 -1.69
CA PHE A 41 -16.37 11.62 -1.88
C PHE A 41 -16.96 12.27 -0.62
N LEU A 42 -16.52 12.01 0.61
CA LEU A 42 -17.12 12.62 1.80
C LEU A 42 -16.23 13.67 2.47
N PHE A 43 -14.91 13.48 2.45
CA PHE A 43 -14.00 14.28 3.27
C PHE A 43 -13.05 15.15 2.46
N LEU A 44 -12.50 14.64 1.35
CA LEU A 44 -11.47 15.38 0.62
C LEU A 44 -11.99 16.22 -0.55
N GLY A 45 -13.24 16.01 -0.97
CA GLY A 45 -13.80 16.84 -2.02
C GLY A 45 -13.10 16.62 -3.37
N PRO A 46 -13.04 17.65 -4.24
CA PRO A 46 -12.30 17.60 -5.50
C PRO A 46 -10.77 17.53 -5.33
N ILE A 47 -10.24 17.67 -4.10
CA ILE A 47 -8.79 17.58 -3.80
C ILE A 47 -8.38 16.15 -3.41
N GLY A 48 -9.34 15.23 -3.25
CA GLY A 48 -9.05 13.83 -2.87
C GLY A 48 -8.11 13.04 -3.77
N PRO A 49 -8.07 13.24 -5.09
CA PRO A 49 -7.15 12.51 -5.97
C PRO A 49 -5.67 12.77 -5.64
N ASP A 50 -5.33 13.99 -5.22
CA ASP A 50 -3.95 14.36 -4.90
C ASP A 50 -3.43 13.61 -3.66
N PHE A 51 -4.30 13.43 -2.66
CA PHE A 51 -3.96 12.67 -1.46
C PHE A 51 -3.92 11.15 -1.71
N ALA A 52 -4.75 10.63 -2.64
CA ALA A 52 -4.69 9.22 -3.03
C ALA A 52 -3.35 8.85 -3.72
N LEU A 53 -2.69 9.81 -4.37
CA LEU A 53 -1.36 9.62 -4.95
C LEU A 53 -0.25 9.61 -3.91
N ILE A 54 -0.38 10.42 -2.85
CA ILE A 54 0.63 10.57 -1.80
C ILE A 54 0.47 9.52 -0.70
N ALA A 55 -0.70 8.92 -0.55
CA ALA A 55 -0.96 7.95 0.50
C ALA A 55 -0.03 6.73 0.39
N PRO A 56 0.78 6.44 1.43
CA PRO A 56 1.63 5.28 1.44
C PRO A 56 0.77 4.00 1.40
N HIS A 57 1.28 2.99 0.70
CA HIS A 57 0.73 1.64 0.74
C HIS A 57 0.64 1.16 2.19
N GLY A 58 -0.58 0.88 2.68
CA GLY A 58 -0.82 0.36 4.04
C GLY A 58 -1.42 1.34 5.05
N ALA A 59 -1.53 2.65 4.76
CA ALA A 59 -1.99 3.63 5.76
C ALA A 59 -3.43 3.39 6.28
N VAL A 60 -4.29 2.75 5.48
CA VAL A 60 -5.67 2.42 5.88
C VAL A 60 -5.72 1.15 6.73
N GLU A 61 -4.80 0.21 6.51
CA GLU A 61 -4.63 -0.93 7.42
C GLU A 61 -4.06 -0.47 8.76
N ASP A 62 -3.08 0.46 8.75
CA ASP A 62 -2.54 1.05 9.99
C ASP A 62 -3.58 1.84 10.79
N ALA A 63 -4.50 2.56 10.13
CA ALA A 63 -5.54 3.32 10.83
C ALA A 63 -6.57 2.42 11.56
N GLN A 64 -6.83 1.22 11.04
CA GLN A 64 -7.64 0.21 11.73
C GLN A 64 -6.83 -0.60 12.77
N VAL A 65 -5.50 -0.59 12.65
CA VAL A 65 -4.55 -1.30 13.53
C VAL A 65 -4.03 -0.42 14.68
N LEU A 66 -4.34 0.88 14.74
CA LEU A 66 -4.03 1.74 15.90
C LEU A 66 -4.67 1.31 17.24
N GLY A 67 -5.41 0.20 17.26
CA GLY A 67 -5.87 -0.48 18.48
C GLY A 67 -5.05 -1.70 18.92
N ARG A 68 -4.00 -2.13 18.18
CA ARG A 68 -3.23 -3.34 18.54
C ARG A 68 -1.73 -3.14 18.34
N PRO A 69 -0.91 -3.14 19.40
CA PRO A 69 0.52 -2.84 19.30
C PRO A 69 1.38 -3.91 18.62
N ASP A 70 0.82 -5.00 18.07
CA ASP A 70 1.58 -6.23 17.78
C ASP A 70 1.29 -6.93 16.43
N SER A 71 0.71 -6.27 15.43
CA SER A 71 0.52 -6.92 14.11
C SER A 71 1.62 -6.56 13.12
N GLN A 72 2.88 -6.89 13.43
CA GLN A 72 3.81 -7.18 12.34
C GLN A 72 3.28 -8.41 11.61
N PRO A 73 3.20 -8.40 10.26
CA PRO A 73 2.89 -9.59 9.48
C PRO A 73 3.81 -10.72 9.94
N LYS A 74 3.22 -11.80 10.48
CA LYS A 74 3.98 -12.93 11.00
C LYS A 74 4.76 -13.54 9.84
N THR A 75 6.03 -13.19 9.71
CA THR A 75 6.89 -13.69 8.64
C THR A 75 6.90 -15.22 8.73
N PRO A 76 6.63 -15.95 7.62
CA PRO A 76 6.67 -17.40 7.63
C PRO A 76 8.02 -17.90 8.17
N GLU A 77 8.00 -18.94 8.99
CA GLU A 77 9.23 -19.49 9.59
C GLU A 77 10.25 -19.83 8.49
N GLY A 78 11.52 -19.47 8.71
CA GLY A 78 12.61 -19.68 7.76
C GLY A 78 12.65 -18.70 6.57
N ARG A 79 11.76 -17.71 6.51
CA ARG A 79 11.79 -16.64 5.51
C ARG A 79 12.11 -15.28 6.15
N ARG A 80 12.57 -14.35 5.32
CA ARG A 80 12.83 -12.95 5.65
C ARG A 80 11.98 -12.08 4.75
N HIS A 81 11.44 -11.03 5.35
CA HIS A 81 10.70 -9.99 4.65
C HIS A 81 11.67 -8.96 4.07
N PHE A 82 11.49 -8.63 2.79
CA PHE A 82 12.23 -7.59 2.07
C PHE A 82 11.30 -6.79 1.17
N VAL A 83 11.40 -5.46 1.24
CA VAL A 83 10.64 -4.54 0.38
C VAL A 83 11.44 -4.22 -0.88
N CYS A 84 10.86 -4.42 -2.05
CA CYS A 84 11.50 -4.08 -3.32
C CYS A 84 11.62 -2.55 -3.48
N PRO A 85 12.82 -1.98 -3.71
CA PRO A 85 12.98 -0.53 -3.84
C PRO A 85 12.41 0.03 -5.15
N ARG A 86 12.13 -0.82 -6.14
CA ARG A 86 11.63 -0.40 -7.46
C ARG A 86 10.11 -0.24 -7.50
N CYS A 87 9.38 -1.18 -6.90
CA CYS A 87 7.92 -1.25 -6.97
C CYS A 87 7.23 -1.34 -5.60
N VAL A 88 8.00 -1.31 -4.51
CA VAL A 88 7.51 -1.35 -3.11
C VAL A 88 6.74 -2.64 -2.79
N ALA A 89 6.93 -3.71 -3.57
CA ALA A 89 6.31 -5.00 -3.29
C ALA A 89 7.02 -5.71 -2.13
N ASP A 90 6.25 -6.35 -1.25
CA ASP A 90 6.73 -7.24 -0.20
C ASP A 90 7.19 -8.58 -0.78
N ASN A 91 8.41 -8.99 -0.45
CA ASN A 91 8.99 -10.26 -0.88
C ASN A 91 9.40 -11.07 0.34
N TYR A 92 9.06 -12.35 0.35
CA TYR A 92 9.41 -13.29 1.41
C TYR A 92 10.41 -14.31 0.89
N ILE A 93 11.67 -14.15 1.28
CA ILE A 93 12.81 -14.88 0.71
C ILE A 93 13.36 -15.82 1.77
N PRO A 94 13.74 -17.06 1.45
CA PRO A 94 14.43 -17.95 2.38
C PRO A 94 15.63 -17.28 3.09
N GLU A 95 15.88 -17.64 4.35
CA GLU A 95 17.01 -17.10 5.11
C GLU A 95 18.38 -17.39 4.46
N ALA A 96 18.49 -18.54 3.77
CA ALA A 96 19.70 -18.99 3.09
C ALA A 96 19.99 -18.24 1.78
N ASP A 97 18.97 -17.65 1.15
CA ASP A 97 19.13 -17.06 -0.17
C ASP A 97 19.89 -15.72 -0.08
N THR A 98 20.82 -15.55 -1.03
CA THR A 98 21.64 -14.33 -1.16
C THR A 98 21.14 -13.42 -2.27
N SER A 99 20.06 -13.80 -2.95
CA SER A 99 19.40 -13.01 -3.97
C SER A 99 17.94 -13.39 -4.09
N TYR A 100 17.13 -12.50 -4.64
CA TYR A 100 15.74 -12.77 -4.97
C TYR A 100 15.34 -12.09 -6.27
N GLU A 101 14.30 -12.63 -6.89
CA GLU A 101 13.58 -11.97 -7.96
C GLU A 101 12.28 -11.42 -7.41
N CYS A 102 12.01 -10.14 -7.67
CA CYS A 102 10.78 -9.53 -7.21
C CYS A 102 9.57 -10.09 -7.97
N TRP A 103 8.61 -10.70 -7.26
CA TRP A 103 7.44 -11.33 -7.88
C TRP A 103 6.58 -10.37 -8.72
N ARG A 104 6.63 -9.07 -8.44
CA ARG A 104 5.80 -8.04 -9.11
C ARG A 104 6.46 -7.44 -10.36
N CYS A 105 7.76 -7.19 -10.32
CA CYS A 105 8.45 -6.44 -11.39
C CYS A 105 9.64 -7.19 -11.99
N SER A 106 9.87 -8.44 -11.59
CA SER A 106 10.98 -9.30 -12.01
C SER A 106 12.38 -8.69 -11.82
N GLU A 107 12.49 -7.68 -10.95
CA GLU A 107 13.78 -7.10 -10.59
C GLU A 107 14.58 -8.12 -9.78
N HIS A 108 15.74 -8.53 -10.29
CA HIS A 108 16.68 -9.39 -9.56
C HIS A 108 17.60 -8.57 -8.65
N ARG A 109 17.66 -8.91 -7.36
CA ARG A 109 18.53 -8.22 -6.38
C ARG A 109 19.28 -9.18 -5.49
N ARG A 110 20.49 -8.77 -5.10
CA ARG A 110 21.27 -9.45 -4.06
C ARG A 110 20.94 -8.87 -2.69
N VAL A 111 20.82 -9.75 -1.71
CA VAL A 111 20.61 -9.42 -0.31
C VAL A 111 21.76 -9.96 0.53
N LYS A 112 22.09 -9.26 1.63
CA LYS A 112 23.10 -9.78 2.53
C LYS A 112 22.59 -11.07 3.19
N PRO A 113 23.37 -12.17 3.16
CA PRO A 113 23.04 -13.32 3.99
C PRO A 113 22.99 -12.87 5.45
N LYS A 114 22.01 -13.39 6.19
CA LYS A 114 22.00 -13.21 7.64
C LYS A 114 23.27 -13.91 8.16
N PRO A 115 24.07 -13.28 9.03
CA PRO A 115 25.16 -13.99 9.70
C PRO A 115 24.57 -15.24 10.33
N SER A 116 25.04 -16.40 9.89
CA SER A 116 24.53 -17.68 10.34
C SER A 116 24.69 -17.77 11.86
N SER A 117 23.59 -17.86 12.59
CA SER A 117 23.60 -18.42 13.95
C SER A 117 23.82 -19.93 13.84
N GLN A 118 25.00 -20.33 13.35
CA GLN A 118 25.49 -21.70 13.35
C GLN A 118 26.91 -21.68 13.92
N ALA A 119 26.99 -21.74 15.24
CA ALA A 119 28.14 -22.26 15.96
C ALA A 119 27.60 -23.15 17.09
N SER A 120 27.22 -24.37 16.73
CA SER A 120 27.07 -25.47 17.68
C SER A 120 27.46 -26.79 17.00
N THR A 121 28.77 -26.96 16.83
CA THR A 121 29.47 -28.24 16.96
C THR A 121 30.08 -28.20 18.35
N PRO A 122 29.76 -29.15 19.27
CA PRO A 122 30.42 -30.47 19.33
C PRO A 122 29.42 -31.58 19.74
N ASP A 123 29.64 -32.89 19.70
CA ASP A 123 30.72 -33.83 19.32
C ASP A 123 29.98 -35.10 18.82
#